data_AF-A0A1E5AA49-F1
#
_entry.id   AF-A0A1E5AA49-F1
#
_cell.length_a   1.000
_cell.length_b   1.000
_cell.length_c   1.000
_cell.angle_alpha   90.00
_cell.angle_beta   90.00
_cell.angle_gamma   90.00
#
_symmetry.space_group_name_H-M   'P 1'
#
loop_
_entity.id
_entity.type
_entity.pdbx_description
1 polymer ?
#
loop_
_entity_poly.entity_id
_entity_poly.type
_entity_poly.pdbx_seq_one_letter_code
_entity_poly.pdbx_strand_id
1 'polypeptide(L)'
;MNSYEQKQEDRRARLEAAADRADERSNAAYKRADMSEGATGIPFGQPILCGHHSEGRHRAAIKRADNAMRKSVEEDKRAKELRAKAASVGTGGISSDDPDAIPKLTEKLTNLQSQQTNMKAANRVVRKWNKKGVTPETEGKTFDSYAAELAGVADFYTPAMARELLKPQWGHAGPIGFAPYQLTNLNAKIKATKKRIEQLEKASAATTKRHEFQGVCDVVENVEENRVQFIFDGKPSAEVRRIMKSHGFRWAPSQGAWQRQLTGNARYSARLALKEQGVEL
;
A
#
# COMPACT_ATOMS: atom_id res chain seq x y z
N MET A 1 4.64 -4.51 -18.76
CA MET A 1 3.92 -3.77 -17.70
C MET A 1 2.45 -3.80 -18.06
N ASN A 2 1.62 -4.32 -17.16
CA ASN A 2 0.18 -4.41 -17.40
C ASN A 2 -0.49 -3.03 -17.22
N SER A 3 -1.69 -2.83 -17.76
CA SER A 3 -2.52 -1.62 -17.60
C SER A 3 -2.69 -1.18 -16.14
N TYR A 4 -2.81 -2.13 -15.20
CA TYR A 4 -2.90 -1.83 -13.77
C TYR A 4 -1.58 -1.28 -13.21
N GLU A 5 -0.47 -1.89 -13.58
CA GLU A 5 0.88 -1.44 -13.19
C GLU A 5 1.18 -0.07 -13.78
N GLN A 6 0.81 0.17 -15.05
CA GLN A 6 0.95 1.48 -15.68
C GLN A 6 0.17 2.56 -14.91
N LYS A 7 -1.06 2.28 -14.49
CA LYS A 7 -1.84 3.22 -13.64
C LYS A 7 -1.15 3.53 -12.31
N GLN A 8 -0.45 2.54 -11.72
CA GLN A 8 0.33 2.76 -10.50
C GLN A 8 1.56 3.62 -10.77
N GLU A 9 2.31 3.35 -11.83
CA GLU A 9 3.48 4.15 -12.24
C GLU A 9 3.08 5.59 -12.59
N ASP A 10 2.01 5.80 -13.36
CA ASP A 10 1.49 7.14 -13.69
C ASP A 10 1.06 7.90 -12.42
N ARG A 11 0.54 7.19 -11.41
CA ARG A 11 0.23 7.79 -10.11
C ARG A 11 1.50 8.15 -9.35
N ARG A 12 2.52 7.29 -9.35
CA ARG A 12 3.82 7.54 -8.72
C ARG A 12 4.47 8.78 -9.35
N ALA A 13 4.62 8.79 -10.67
CA ALA A 13 5.20 9.89 -11.43
C ALA A 13 4.47 11.22 -11.18
N ARG A 14 3.13 11.22 -11.12
CA ARG A 14 2.37 12.43 -10.77
C ARG A 14 2.63 12.94 -9.35
N LEU A 15 2.81 12.03 -8.39
CA LEU A 15 3.12 12.39 -7.00
C LEU A 15 4.56 12.92 -6.88
N GLU A 16 5.51 12.31 -7.57
CA GLU A 16 6.90 12.76 -7.63
C GLU A 16 7.00 14.15 -8.26
N ALA A 17 6.41 14.35 -9.44
CA ALA A 17 6.37 15.67 -10.07
C ALA A 17 5.66 16.72 -9.20
N ALA A 18 4.68 16.31 -8.38
CA ALA A 18 4.05 17.21 -7.42
C ALA A 18 4.96 17.53 -6.22
N ALA A 19 5.79 16.59 -5.78
CA ALA A 19 6.80 16.81 -4.75
C ALA A 19 7.89 17.76 -5.26
N ASP A 20 8.36 17.59 -6.49
CA ASP A 20 9.39 18.46 -7.08
C ASP A 20 8.90 19.90 -7.20
N ARG A 21 7.66 20.10 -7.65
CA ARG A 21 7.02 21.44 -7.63
C ARG A 21 6.89 22.02 -6.22
N ALA A 22 6.70 21.19 -5.19
CA ALA A 22 6.66 21.65 -3.81
C ALA A 22 8.06 22.06 -3.31
N ASP A 23 9.10 21.31 -3.68
CA ASP A 23 10.50 21.70 -3.40
C ASP A 23 10.89 23.01 -4.09
N GLU A 24 10.52 23.18 -5.36
CA GLU A 24 10.74 24.44 -6.09
C GLU A 24 10.08 25.62 -5.37
N ARG A 25 8.86 25.44 -4.88
CA ARG A 25 8.14 26.45 -4.08
C ARG A 25 8.81 26.69 -2.74
N SER A 26 9.29 25.64 -2.08
CA SER A 26 10.05 25.76 -0.83
C SER A 26 11.31 26.58 -1.03
N ASN A 27 12.12 26.24 -2.03
CA ASN A 27 13.36 26.95 -2.37
C ASN A 27 13.08 28.40 -2.77
N ALA A 28 12.02 28.66 -3.54
CA ALA A 28 11.62 30.02 -3.90
C ALA A 28 11.17 30.82 -2.67
N ALA A 29 10.43 30.21 -1.73
CA ALA A 29 10.02 30.85 -0.49
C ALA A 29 11.22 31.12 0.44
N TYR A 30 12.16 30.19 0.53
CA TYR A 30 13.42 30.36 1.26
C TYR A 30 14.24 31.53 0.73
N LYS A 31 14.39 31.63 -0.60
CA LYS A 31 15.05 32.78 -1.24
C LYS A 31 14.35 34.12 -0.95
N ARG A 32 13.02 34.13 -0.84
CA ARG A 32 12.25 35.33 -0.46
C ARG A 32 12.36 35.68 1.03
N ALA A 33 12.84 34.76 1.86
CA ALA A 33 13.11 35.02 3.28
C ALA A 33 14.45 35.73 3.49
N ASP A 34 15.19 36.03 2.42
CA ASP A 34 16.45 36.76 2.51
C ASP A 34 16.26 38.14 3.15
N MET A 35 16.99 38.35 4.25
CA MET A 35 17.04 39.59 5.01
C MET A 35 18.33 40.36 4.76
N SER A 36 19.12 39.98 3.75
CA SER A 36 20.31 40.72 3.34
C SER A 36 20.00 42.19 3.06
N GLU A 37 21.02 43.03 3.21
CA GLU A 37 20.90 44.46 2.92
C GLU A 37 20.51 44.69 1.45
N GLY A 38 21.02 43.87 0.51
CA GLY A 38 20.63 43.93 -0.89
C GLY A 38 19.14 43.61 -1.14
N ALA A 39 18.54 42.72 -0.36
CA ALA A 39 17.13 42.34 -0.51
C ALA A 39 16.16 43.30 0.21
N THR A 40 16.58 43.90 1.32
CA THR A 40 15.69 44.67 2.21
C THR A 40 16.02 46.16 2.32
N GLY A 41 17.24 46.56 1.94
CA GLY A 41 17.79 47.89 2.20
C GLY A 41 18.07 48.17 3.67
N ILE A 42 18.13 47.13 4.52
CA ILE A 42 18.39 47.23 5.96
C ILE A 42 19.80 46.72 6.23
N PRO A 43 20.72 47.57 6.74
CA PRO A 43 22.06 47.14 7.13
C PRO A 43 22.03 45.99 8.12
N PHE A 44 22.96 45.05 7.93
CA PHE A 44 23.06 43.88 8.79
C PHE A 44 23.30 44.26 10.25
N GLY A 45 22.52 43.67 11.17
CA GLY A 45 22.65 43.93 12.61
C GLY A 45 22.03 45.24 13.11
N GLN A 46 21.42 46.06 12.24
CA GLN A 46 20.71 47.26 12.70
C GLN A 46 19.51 46.87 13.59
N PRO A 47 19.36 47.42 14.80
CA PRO A 47 18.15 47.20 15.62
C PRO A 47 16.94 47.94 15.05
N ILE A 48 15.73 47.51 15.44
CA ILE A 48 14.50 48.25 15.09
C ILE A 48 14.52 49.60 15.81
N LEU A 49 14.56 50.69 15.04
CA LEU A 49 14.53 52.05 15.57
C LEU A 49 13.07 52.46 15.86
N CYS A 50 12.62 52.25 17.10
CA CYS A 50 11.26 52.60 17.52
C CYS A 50 11.00 54.11 17.42
N GLY A 51 9.87 54.51 16.82
CA GLY A 51 9.48 55.90 16.59
C GLY A 51 10.13 56.56 15.37
N HIS A 52 11.05 55.88 14.67
CA HIS A 52 11.67 56.40 13.45
C HIS A 52 10.85 56.04 12.20
N HIS A 53 10.91 56.87 11.15
CA HIS A 53 10.16 56.64 9.91
C HIS A 53 10.50 55.31 9.21
N SER A 54 11.67 54.72 9.48
CA SER A 54 12.09 53.41 8.95
C SER A 54 11.56 52.21 9.75
N GLU A 55 10.97 52.42 10.93
CA GLU A 55 10.47 51.36 11.81
C GLU A 55 9.48 50.44 11.09
N GLY A 56 8.48 51.04 10.42
CA GLY A 56 7.44 50.29 9.72
C GLY A 56 8.00 49.41 8.61
N ARG A 57 8.98 49.92 7.85
CA ARG A 57 9.68 49.16 6.80
C ARG A 57 10.44 47.97 7.40
N HIS A 58 11.15 48.18 8.50
CA HIS A 58 11.92 47.13 9.16
C HIS A 58 11.02 46.01 9.69
N ARG A 59 9.96 46.35 10.45
CA ARG A 59 8.98 45.36 10.93
C ARG A 59 8.31 44.60 9.79
N ALA A 60 7.97 45.29 8.70
CA ALA A 60 7.39 44.64 7.52
C ALA A 60 8.38 43.71 6.81
N ALA A 61 9.67 44.03 6.74
CA ALA A 61 10.70 43.15 6.19
C ALA A 61 10.82 41.85 7.01
N ILE A 62 10.96 41.96 8.34
CA ILE A 62 11.00 40.81 9.24
C ILE A 62 9.74 39.95 9.09
N LYS A 63 8.55 40.57 9.10
CA LYS A 63 7.28 39.84 8.95
C LYS A 63 7.19 39.11 7.60
N ARG A 64 7.66 39.73 6.51
CA ARG A 64 7.71 39.09 5.18
C ARG A 64 8.66 37.91 5.18
N ALA A 65 9.86 38.06 5.73
CA ALA A 65 10.85 37.00 5.79
C ALA A 65 10.39 35.82 6.65
N ASP A 66 9.81 36.09 7.82
CA ASP A 66 9.24 35.06 8.70
C ASP A 66 8.09 34.30 8.02
N ASN A 67 7.15 35.00 7.37
CA ASN A 67 6.08 34.35 6.60
C ASN A 67 6.64 33.50 5.44
N ALA A 68 7.66 34.00 4.74
CA ALA A 68 8.29 33.27 3.65
C ALA A 68 9.05 32.03 4.15
N MET A 69 9.72 32.13 5.30
CA MET A 69 10.39 31.01 5.95
C MET A 69 9.40 29.94 6.42
N ARG A 70 8.31 30.36 7.08
CA ARG A 70 7.21 29.44 7.44
C ARG A 70 6.66 28.72 6.20
N LYS A 71 6.45 29.46 5.11
CA LYS A 71 6.00 28.87 3.85
C LYS A 71 7.00 27.88 3.25
N SER A 72 8.31 28.15 3.32
CA SER A 72 9.33 27.21 2.88
C SER A 72 9.27 25.90 3.67
N VAL A 73 9.19 25.97 5.00
CA VAL A 73 9.08 24.78 5.85
C VAL A 73 7.80 23.99 5.57
N GLU A 74 6.67 24.65 5.35
CA GLU A 74 5.41 23.99 4.98
C GLU A 74 5.51 23.23 3.64
N GLU A 75 6.10 23.85 2.62
CA GLU A 75 6.24 23.23 1.30
C GLU A 75 7.29 22.09 1.31
N ASP A 76 8.37 22.21 2.08
CA ASP A 76 9.33 21.11 2.30
C ASP A 76 8.65 19.88 2.96
N LYS A 77 7.86 20.11 4.02
CA LYS A 77 7.06 19.04 4.65
C LYS A 77 6.11 18.41 3.64
N ARG A 78 5.42 19.22 2.83
CA ARG A 78 4.52 18.76 1.78
C ARG A 78 5.25 17.89 0.74
N ALA A 79 6.44 18.29 0.32
CA ALA A 79 7.25 17.52 -0.63
C ALA A 79 7.64 16.15 -0.05
N LYS A 80 8.10 16.10 1.20
CA LYS A 80 8.41 14.86 1.92
C LYS A 80 7.21 13.93 2.02
N GLU A 81 6.03 14.45 2.37
CA GLU A 81 4.80 13.66 2.40
C GLU A 81 4.40 13.12 1.02
N LEU A 82 4.56 13.92 -0.04
CA LEU A 82 4.26 13.48 -1.40
C LEU A 82 5.22 12.38 -1.86
N ARG A 83 6.51 12.48 -1.54
CA ARG A 83 7.48 11.41 -1.80
C ARG A 83 7.18 10.14 -1.02
N ALA A 84 6.82 10.26 0.25
CA ALA A 84 6.39 9.10 1.04
C ALA A 84 5.15 8.42 0.43
N LYS A 85 4.18 9.21 -0.05
CA LYS A 85 3.00 8.69 -0.78
C LYS A 85 3.40 8.03 -2.10
N ALA A 86 4.35 8.58 -2.84
CA ALA A 86 4.89 8.00 -4.08
C ALA A 86 5.58 6.65 -3.82
N ALA A 87 6.44 6.59 -2.80
CA ALA A 87 7.15 5.37 -2.39
C ALA A 87 6.19 4.26 -1.91
N SER A 88 5.05 4.63 -1.31
CA SER A 88 4.02 3.66 -0.90
C SER A 88 3.14 3.14 -2.04
N VAL A 89 3.26 3.70 -3.26
CA VAL A 89 2.47 3.19 -4.40
C VAL A 89 2.98 1.81 -4.78
N GLY A 90 2.06 0.85 -4.91
CA GLY A 90 2.40 -0.53 -5.25
C GLY A 90 2.88 -1.39 -4.08
N THR A 91 3.12 -0.83 -2.89
CA THR A 91 3.51 -1.61 -1.69
C THR A 91 2.34 -2.33 -1.02
N GLY A 92 1.12 -2.11 -1.52
CA GLY A 92 -0.08 -2.80 -1.07
C GLY A 92 -0.08 -4.29 -1.42
N GLY A 93 -1.07 -5.01 -0.93
CA GLY A 93 -1.31 -6.39 -1.38
C GLY A 93 -1.70 -6.48 -2.86
N ILE A 94 -1.70 -7.70 -3.39
CA ILE A 94 -2.14 -7.99 -4.78
C ILE A 94 -3.61 -7.58 -4.93
N SER A 95 -3.86 -6.57 -5.77
CA SER A 95 -5.19 -6.02 -6.03
C SER A 95 -6.04 -6.99 -6.85
N SER A 96 -7.36 -6.97 -6.68
CA SER A 96 -8.28 -7.69 -7.58
C SER A 96 -8.41 -7.03 -8.96
N ASP A 97 -8.05 -5.75 -9.06
CA ASP A 97 -8.10 -5.00 -10.32
C ASP A 97 -6.84 -5.22 -11.18
N ASP A 98 -5.87 -5.99 -10.67
CA ASP A 98 -4.71 -6.43 -11.45
C ASP A 98 -5.10 -7.66 -12.28
N PRO A 99 -5.00 -7.63 -13.62
CA PRO A 99 -5.32 -8.79 -14.44
C PRO A 99 -4.45 -10.00 -14.12
N ASP A 100 -3.22 -9.76 -13.65
CA ASP A 100 -2.26 -10.81 -13.28
C ASP A 100 -2.39 -11.21 -11.80
N ALA A 101 -3.46 -10.81 -11.11
CA ALA A 101 -3.66 -11.09 -9.69
C ALA A 101 -3.67 -12.59 -9.37
N ILE A 102 -4.36 -13.40 -10.17
CA ILE A 102 -4.44 -14.86 -9.98
C ILE A 102 -3.04 -15.49 -10.17
N PRO A 103 -2.32 -15.27 -11.29
CA PRO A 103 -0.93 -15.74 -11.44
C PRO A 103 -0.02 -15.35 -10.28
N LYS A 104 -0.01 -14.06 -9.88
CA LYS A 104 0.82 -13.56 -8.79
C LYS A 104 0.48 -14.21 -7.43
N LEU A 105 -0.81 -14.46 -7.17
CA LEU A 105 -1.25 -15.15 -5.95
C LEU A 105 -0.89 -16.63 -5.97
N THR A 106 -0.93 -17.28 -7.14
CA THR A 106 -0.52 -18.67 -7.31
C THR A 106 0.97 -18.84 -7.07
N GLU A 107 1.81 -17.96 -7.62
CA GLU A 107 3.25 -17.93 -7.32
C GLU A 107 3.53 -17.69 -5.83
N LYS A 108 2.79 -16.77 -5.21
CA LYS A 108 2.87 -16.56 -3.76
C LYS A 108 2.48 -17.83 -2.99
N LEU A 109 1.46 -18.54 -3.45
CA LEU A 109 1.00 -19.77 -2.82
C LEU A 109 2.06 -20.88 -2.92
N THR A 110 2.67 -21.08 -4.09
CA THR A 110 3.73 -22.07 -4.28
C THR A 110 4.92 -21.76 -3.39
N ASN A 111 5.35 -20.50 -3.31
CA ASN A 111 6.42 -20.06 -2.43
C ASN A 111 6.11 -20.33 -0.95
N LEU A 112 4.90 -20.02 -0.49
CA LEU A 112 4.48 -20.32 0.89
C LEU A 112 4.43 -21.82 1.17
N GLN A 113 4.00 -22.64 0.21
CA GLN A 113 3.98 -24.09 0.32
C GLN A 113 5.41 -24.66 0.40
N SER A 114 6.31 -24.23 -0.48
CA SER A 114 7.73 -24.61 -0.47
C SER A 114 8.41 -24.21 0.84
N GLN A 115 8.14 -23.01 1.37
CA GLN A 115 8.64 -22.62 2.69
C GLN A 115 8.14 -23.57 3.79
N GLN A 116 6.84 -23.92 3.76
CA GLN A 116 6.27 -24.82 4.76
C GLN A 116 6.86 -26.23 4.67
N THR A 117 7.06 -26.78 3.47
CA THR A 117 7.69 -28.10 3.29
C THR A 117 9.13 -28.08 3.78
N ASN A 118 9.90 -27.06 3.40
CA ASN A 118 11.30 -26.92 3.76
C ASN A 118 11.48 -26.77 5.27
N MET A 119 10.63 -25.98 5.94
CA MET A 119 10.68 -25.82 7.40
C MET A 119 10.30 -27.11 8.14
N LYS A 120 9.31 -27.87 7.64
CA LYS A 120 8.95 -29.17 8.23
C LYS A 120 10.05 -30.21 8.06
N ALA A 121 10.67 -30.25 6.88
CA ALA A 121 11.81 -31.13 6.60
C ALA A 121 13.03 -30.76 7.44
N ALA A 122 13.38 -29.48 7.53
CA ALA A 122 14.43 -28.97 8.40
C ALA A 122 14.18 -29.34 9.86
N ASN A 123 12.97 -29.14 10.38
CA ASN A 123 12.62 -29.54 11.75
C ASN A 123 12.77 -31.05 11.99
N ARG A 124 12.55 -31.89 10.97
CA ARG A 124 12.79 -33.34 11.07
C ARG A 124 14.29 -33.63 11.21
N VAL A 125 15.13 -32.99 10.40
CA VAL A 125 16.60 -33.11 10.47
C VAL A 125 17.10 -32.63 11.83
N VAL A 126 16.72 -31.42 12.26
CA VAL A 126 17.09 -30.84 13.56
C VAL A 126 16.74 -31.78 14.71
N ARG A 127 15.50 -32.30 14.75
CA ARG A 127 15.06 -33.24 15.81
C ARG A 127 15.83 -34.56 15.78
N LYS A 128 16.14 -35.08 14.59
CA LYS A 128 16.92 -36.32 14.41
C LYS A 128 18.32 -36.15 14.99
N TRP A 129 19.01 -35.05 14.67
CA TRP A 129 20.38 -34.81 15.11
C TRP A 129 20.47 -34.37 16.56
N ASN A 130 19.49 -33.62 17.07
CA ASN A 130 19.41 -33.31 18.49
C ASN A 130 19.25 -34.58 19.35
N LYS A 131 18.47 -35.57 18.90
CA LYS A 131 18.38 -36.88 19.59
C LYS A 131 19.72 -37.64 19.60
N LYS A 132 20.60 -37.36 18.65
CA LYS A 132 21.97 -37.91 18.59
C LYS A 132 22.97 -37.11 19.45
N GLY A 133 22.50 -36.10 20.19
CA GLY A 133 23.34 -35.29 21.08
C GLY A 133 24.08 -34.15 20.38
N VAL A 134 23.71 -33.79 19.14
CA VAL A 134 24.31 -32.62 18.47
C VAL A 134 23.74 -31.33 19.06
N THR A 135 24.63 -30.51 19.59
CA THR A 135 24.35 -29.19 20.17
C THR A 135 24.95 -28.07 19.32
N PRO A 136 24.60 -26.79 19.57
CA PRO A 136 25.20 -25.66 18.85
C PRO A 136 26.73 -25.56 18.97
N GLU A 137 27.28 -26.06 20.07
CA GLU A 137 28.71 -26.10 20.40
C GLU A 137 29.45 -27.29 19.76
N THR A 138 28.72 -28.21 19.12
CA THR A 138 29.34 -29.37 18.48
C THR A 138 30.16 -28.92 17.28
N GLU A 139 31.42 -29.38 17.24
CA GLU A 139 32.36 -29.09 16.15
C GLU A 139 32.82 -30.37 15.43
N GLY A 140 33.43 -30.17 14.25
CA GLY A 140 34.00 -31.23 13.44
C GLY A 140 32.99 -32.05 12.64
N LYS A 141 33.39 -33.27 12.25
CA LYS A 141 32.70 -34.13 11.27
C LYS A 141 31.22 -34.37 11.60
N THR A 142 30.86 -34.42 12.88
CA THR A 142 29.49 -34.63 13.34
C THR A 142 28.60 -33.45 12.99
N PHE A 143 29.10 -32.22 13.21
CA PHE A 143 28.38 -30.99 12.84
C PHE A 143 28.33 -30.84 11.32
N ASP A 144 29.42 -31.12 10.62
CA ASP A 144 29.48 -31.03 9.16
C ASP A 144 28.46 -31.98 8.50
N SER A 145 28.28 -33.17 9.07
CA SER A 145 27.27 -34.13 8.60
C SER A 145 25.84 -33.65 8.82
N TYR A 146 25.55 -33.00 9.96
CA TYR A 146 24.26 -32.37 10.21
C TYR A 146 24.01 -31.19 9.25
N ALA A 147 25.01 -30.31 9.08
CA ALA A 147 24.92 -29.17 8.19
C ALA A 147 24.72 -29.61 6.73
N ALA A 148 25.39 -30.68 6.29
CA ALA A 148 25.21 -31.26 4.96
C ALA A 148 23.81 -31.87 4.78
N GLU A 149 23.28 -32.59 5.77
CA GLU A 149 21.91 -33.13 5.70
C GLU A 149 20.86 -32.01 5.67
N LEU A 150 21.09 -30.90 6.39
CA LEU A 150 20.21 -29.74 6.35
C LEU A 150 20.30 -28.97 5.03
N ALA A 151 21.50 -28.80 4.48
CA ALA A 151 21.71 -28.23 3.15
C ALA A 151 21.01 -29.05 2.06
N GLY A 152 20.94 -30.38 2.22
CA GLY A 152 20.15 -31.26 1.34
C GLY A 152 18.63 -31.03 1.38
N VAL A 153 18.09 -30.27 2.35
CA VAL A 153 16.67 -29.87 2.37
C VAL A 153 16.42 -28.71 1.41
N ALA A 154 17.32 -27.73 1.38
CA ALA A 154 17.28 -26.58 0.46
C ALA A 154 18.63 -25.85 0.45
N ASP A 155 19.02 -25.37 -0.73
CA ASP A 155 20.34 -24.75 -0.98
C ASP A 155 20.65 -23.53 -0.11
N PHE A 156 19.63 -22.84 0.41
CA PHE A 156 19.80 -21.67 1.26
C PHE A 156 20.14 -21.99 2.73
N TYR A 157 20.10 -23.26 3.14
CA TYR A 157 20.50 -23.63 4.50
C TYR A 157 22.03 -23.63 4.64
N THR A 158 22.54 -22.59 5.28
CA THR A 158 23.97 -22.45 5.56
C THR A 158 24.35 -23.14 6.88
N PRO A 159 25.64 -23.48 7.08
CA PRO A 159 26.12 -23.98 8.37
C PRO A 159 25.82 -23.03 9.54
N ALA A 160 25.85 -21.71 9.30
CA ALA A 160 25.46 -20.71 10.30
C ALA A 160 23.99 -20.85 10.71
N MET A 161 23.08 -20.97 9.73
CA MET A 161 21.65 -21.22 10.01
C MET A 161 21.44 -22.57 10.71
N ALA A 162 22.22 -23.59 10.36
CA ALA A 162 22.16 -24.89 11.01
C ALA A 162 22.46 -24.80 12.51
N ARG A 163 23.48 -23.99 12.91
CA ARG A 163 23.78 -23.71 14.32
C ARG A 163 22.63 -22.98 15.02
N GLU A 164 22.08 -21.94 14.39
CA GLU A 164 20.96 -21.19 14.97
C GLU A 164 19.73 -22.07 15.21
N LEU A 165 19.42 -22.99 14.30
CA LEU A 165 18.28 -23.91 14.46
C LEU A 165 18.47 -24.92 15.60
N LEU A 166 19.69 -25.17 16.07
CA LEU A 166 19.93 -26.02 17.25
C LEU A 166 19.73 -25.26 18.57
N LYS A 167 19.70 -23.92 18.55
CA LYS A 167 19.47 -23.13 19.75
C LYS A 167 18.00 -23.24 20.16
N PRO A 168 17.71 -23.49 21.45
CA PRO A 168 16.36 -23.36 21.98
C PRO A 168 15.86 -21.92 21.82
N GLN A 169 14.56 -21.77 21.56
CA GLN A 169 13.98 -20.45 21.28
C GLN A 169 13.94 -19.51 22.49
N TRP A 170 13.95 -20.05 23.71
CA TRP A 170 13.87 -19.28 24.94
C TRP A 170 15.11 -19.53 25.81
N GLY A 171 16.24 -18.96 25.39
CA GLY A 171 17.52 -19.12 26.08
C GLY A 171 17.94 -20.60 26.14
N HIS A 172 17.70 -21.24 27.29
CA HIS A 172 18.00 -22.66 27.52
C HIS A 172 16.77 -23.58 27.42
N ALA A 173 15.60 -23.07 27.07
CA ALA A 173 14.34 -23.82 27.03
C ALA A 173 13.57 -23.62 25.72
N GLY A 174 12.62 -24.51 25.47
CA GLY A 174 11.70 -24.43 24.33
C GLY A 174 12.07 -25.30 23.13
N PRO A 175 11.26 -25.25 22.06
CA PRO A 175 11.47 -26.06 20.88
C PRO A 175 12.71 -25.60 20.11
N ILE A 176 13.50 -26.56 19.63
CA ILE A 176 14.58 -26.34 18.66
C ILE A 176 14.05 -26.41 17.23
N GLY A 177 14.78 -25.78 16.32
CA GLY A 177 14.40 -25.58 14.93
C GLY A 177 13.38 -24.45 14.78
N PHE A 178 12.64 -24.49 13.68
CA PHE A 178 11.55 -23.56 13.42
C PHE A 178 10.41 -23.74 14.41
N ALA A 179 9.90 -22.62 14.91
CA ALA A 179 8.88 -22.60 15.93
C ALA A 179 7.54 -23.15 15.47
N PRO A 180 6.77 -23.79 16.37
CA PRO A 180 5.39 -24.20 16.07
C PRO A 180 4.54 -23.03 15.56
N TYR A 181 4.65 -21.84 16.16
CA TYR A 181 3.87 -20.67 15.75
C TYR A 181 4.24 -20.19 14.34
N GLN A 182 5.50 -20.32 13.90
CA GLN A 182 5.92 -19.94 12.55
C GLN A 182 5.22 -20.85 11.51
N LEU A 183 5.16 -22.16 11.76
CA LEU A 183 4.45 -23.11 10.90
C LEU A 183 2.94 -22.88 10.89
N THR A 184 2.34 -22.58 12.05
CA THR A 184 0.91 -22.22 12.16
C THR A 184 0.59 -20.96 11.37
N ASN A 185 1.41 -19.91 11.50
CA ASN A 185 1.26 -18.65 10.77
C ASN A 185 1.38 -18.87 9.25
N LEU A 186 2.34 -19.68 8.80
CA LEU A 186 2.45 -20.03 7.38
C LEU A 186 1.21 -20.80 6.89
N ASN A 187 0.70 -21.74 7.67
CA ASN A 187 -0.52 -22.47 7.31
C ASN A 187 -1.73 -21.55 7.18
N ALA A 188 -1.88 -20.58 8.10
CA ALA A 188 -2.92 -19.57 8.03
C ALA A 188 -2.79 -18.70 6.75
N LYS A 189 -1.57 -18.27 6.41
CA LYS A 189 -1.28 -17.54 5.16
C LYS A 189 -1.64 -18.37 3.92
N ILE A 190 -1.23 -19.64 3.87
CA ILE A 190 -1.55 -20.57 2.77
C ILE A 190 -3.07 -20.68 2.59
N LYS A 191 -3.81 -20.93 3.68
CA LYS A 191 -5.28 -21.03 3.64
C LYS A 191 -5.93 -19.73 3.16
N ALA A 192 -5.47 -18.58 3.65
CA ALA A 192 -5.97 -17.28 3.24
C ALA A 192 -5.70 -16.99 1.75
N THR A 193 -4.50 -17.30 1.25
CA THR A 193 -4.15 -17.13 -0.16
C THR A 193 -4.96 -18.05 -1.06
N LYS A 194 -5.16 -19.32 -0.70
CA LYS A 194 -6.04 -20.24 -1.43
C LYS A 194 -7.46 -19.72 -1.53
N LYS A 195 -8.04 -19.31 -0.39
CA LYS A 195 -9.39 -18.71 -0.36
C LYS A 195 -9.49 -17.46 -1.23
N ARG A 196 -8.43 -16.65 -1.27
CA ARG A 196 -8.38 -15.45 -2.11
C ARG A 196 -8.34 -15.79 -3.60
N ILE A 197 -7.55 -16.78 -4.01
CA ILE A 197 -7.52 -17.26 -5.40
C ILE A 197 -8.91 -17.75 -5.82
N GLU A 198 -9.52 -18.64 -5.02
CA GLU A 198 -10.86 -19.17 -5.30
C GLU A 198 -11.92 -18.05 -5.42
N GLN A 199 -11.84 -17.02 -4.58
CA GLN A 199 -12.72 -15.85 -4.68
C GLN A 199 -12.55 -15.08 -5.99
N LEU A 200 -11.30 -14.91 -6.46
CA LEU A 200 -11.03 -14.20 -7.71
C LEU A 200 -11.41 -15.05 -8.92
N GLU A 201 -11.17 -16.36 -8.90
CA GLU A 201 -11.61 -17.28 -9.95
C GLU A 201 -13.14 -17.32 -10.09
N LYS A 202 -13.86 -17.37 -8.95
CA LYS A 202 -15.32 -17.26 -8.94
C LYS A 202 -15.80 -15.91 -9.45
N ALA A 203 -15.09 -14.84 -9.16
CA ALA A 203 -15.41 -13.52 -9.67
C ALA A 203 -15.16 -13.42 -11.17
N SER A 204 -14.04 -13.94 -11.69
CA SER A 204 -13.71 -13.91 -13.12
C SER A 204 -14.61 -14.81 -13.97
N ALA A 205 -15.14 -15.89 -13.39
CA ALA A 205 -16.09 -16.78 -14.06
C ALA A 205 -17.54 -16.24 -14.05
N ALA A 206 -17.81 -15.16 -13.31
CA ALA A 206 -19.15 -14.58 -13.25
C ALA A 206 -19.49 -13.88 -14.58
N THR A 207 -20.76 -13.88 -14.95
CA THR A 207 -21.24 -13.17 -16.13
C THR A 207 -21.70 -11.76 -15.75
N THR A 208 -21.40 -10.79 -16.61
CA THR A 208 -21.93 -9.42 -16.50
C THR A 208 -23.46 -9.45 -16.58
N LYS A 209 -24.12 -8.78 -15.62
CA LYS A 209 -25.58 -8.66 -15.58
C LYS A 209 -25.98 -7.21 -15.76
N ARG A 210 -26.95 -6.95 -16.63
CA ARG A 210 -27.58 -5.63 -16.81
C ARG A 210 -29.03 -5.71 -16.36
N HIS A 211 -29.42 -4.75 -15.54
CA HIS A 211 -30.77 -4.58 -15.05
C HIS A 211 -31.23 -3.17 -15.41
N GLU A 212 -32.27 -3.08 -16.22
CA GLU A 212 -32.91 -1.82 -16.56
C GLU A 212 -34.01 -1.55 -15.52
N PHE A 213 -33.94 -0.39 -14.86
CA PHE A 213 -34.90 -0.02 -13.83
C PHE A 213 -35.77 1.14 -14.30
N GLN A 214 -36.98 0.81 -14.74
CA GLN A 214 -38.10 1.75 -15.00
C GLN A 214 -37.73 2.94 -15.92
N GLY A 215 -36.76 2.79 -16.82
CA GLY A 215 -36.25 3.89 -17.65
C GLY A 215 -35.53 5.01 -16.88
N VAL A 216 -35.29 4.83 -15.57
CA VAL A 216 -34.58 5.79 -14.70
C VAL A 216 -33.07 5.61 -14.85
N CYS A 217 -32.59 4.36 -14.78
CA CYS A 217 -31.19 4.03 -14.97
C CYS A 217 -30.97 2.55 -15.28
N ASP A 218 -29.85 2.26 -15.92
CA ASP A 218 -29.32 0.91 -16.07
C ASP A 218 -28.31 0.63 -14.97
N VAL A 219 -28.48 -0.49 -14.28
CA VAL A 219 -27.49 -1.03 -13.35
C VAL A 219 -26.78 -2.20 -13.99
N VAL A 220 -25.46 -2.07 -14.16
CA VAL A 220 -24.60 -3.09 -14.74
C VAL A 220 -23.66 -3.61 -13.66
N GLU A 221 -23.76 -4.90 -13.36
CA GLU A 221 -22.74 -5.64 -12.63
C GLU A 221 -21.64 -6.05 -13.61
N ASN A 222 -20.71 -5.13 -13.88
CA ASN A 222 -19.63 -5.33 -14.83
C ASN A 222 -18.50 -6.15 -14.19
N VAL A 223 -18.38 -7.40 -14.61
CA VAL A 223 -17.38 -8.34 -14.07
C VAL A 223 -15.99 -8.00 -14.60
N GLU A 224 -15.87 -7.61 -15.87
CA GLU A 224 -14.59 -7.27 -16.51
C GLU A 224 -13.93 -6.06 -15.85
N GLU A 225 -14.71 -5.01 -15.57
CA GLU A 225 -14.24 -3.83 -14.83
C GLU A 225 -14.22 -4.04 -13.32
N ASN A 226 -14.77 -5.15 -12.83
CA ASN A 226 -14.97 -5.42 -11.41
C ASN A 226 -15.73 -4.27 -10.71
N ARG A 227 -16.81 -3.77 -11.35
CA ARG A 227 -17.63 -2.63 -10.87
C ARG A 227 -19.13 -2.91 -10.91
N VAL A 228 -19.86 -2.35 -9.95
CA VAL A 228 -21.30 -2.05 -10.12
C VAL A 228 -21.39 -0.65 -10.70
N GLN A 229 -22.06 -0.50 -11.84
CA GLN A 229 -22.18 0.75 -12.60
C GLN A 229 -23.65 1.16 -12.71
N PHE A 230 -23.93 2.42 -12.45
CA PHE A 230 -25.20 3.07 -12.77
C PHE A 230 -24.99 3.96 -14.00
N ILE A 231 -25.74 3.70 -15.06
CA ILE A 231 -25.74 4.46 -16.29
C ILE A 231 -27.09 5.19 -16.36
N PHE A 232 -27.03 6.50 -16.53
CA PHE A 232 -28.20 7.37 -16.65
C PHE A 232 -28.23 7.96 -18.05
N ASP A 233 -29.43 8.26 -18.56
CA ASP A 233 -29.56 9.05 -19.78
C ASP A 233 -29.22 10.52 -19.46
N GLY A 234 -28.01 10.92 -19.82
CA GLY A 234 -27.47 12.25 -19.54
C GLY A 234 -27.10 12.49 -18.07
N LYS A 235 -27.13 13.76 -17.66
CA LYS A 235 -26.66 14.20 -16.34
C LYS A 235 -27.79 14.06 -15.31
N PRO A 236 -27.68 13.15 -14.32
CA PRO A 236 -28.71 13.00 -13.30
C PRO A 236 -28.83 14.24 -12.42
N SER A 237 -30.00 14.39 -11.79
CA SER A 237 -30.33 15.53 -10.93
C SER A 237 -29.33 15.70 -9.77
N ALA A 238 -29.27 16.89 -9.17
CA ALA A 238 -28.37 17.14 -8.03
C ALA A 238 -28.67 16.20 -6.85
N GLU A 239 -29.94 15.85 -6.65
CA GLU A 239 -30.39 14.91 -5.62
C GLU A 239 -29.91 13.49 -5.89
N VAL A 240 -30.11 12.96 -7.10
CA VAL A 240 -29.63 11.62 -7.48
C VAL A 240 -28.10 11.55 -7.31
N ARG A 241 -27.37 12.58 -7.72
CA ARG A 241 -25.91 12.65 -7.52
C ARG A 241 -25.51 12.68 -6.05
N ARG A 242 -26.33 13.24 -5.16
CA ARG A 242 -26.11 13.21 -3.71
C ARG A 242 -26.33 11.80 -3.17
N ILE A 243 -27.39 11.13 -3.59
CA ILE A 243 -27.71 9.73 -3.24
C ILE A 243 -26.57 8.80 -3.69
N MET A 244 -26.11 8.91 -4.94
CA MET A 244 -24.98 8.12 -5.43
C MET A 244 -23.73 8.29 -4.55
N LYS A 245 -23.41 9.53 -4.18
CA LYS A 245 -22.25 9.83 -3.33
C LYS A 245 -22.41 9.29 -1.90
N SER A 246 -23.60 9.37 -1.30
CA SER A 246 -23.85 8.87 0.06
C SER A 246 -23.71 7.35 0.15
N HIS A 247 -24.10 6.63 -0.92
CA HIS A 247 -23.93 5.17 -1.04
C HIS A 247 -22.54 4.74 -1.55
N GLY A 248 -21.62 5.71 -1.72
CA GLY A 248 -20.21 5.46 -2.06
C GLY A 248 -19.93 5.23 -3.54
N PHE A 249 -20.88 5.51 -4.43
CA PHE A 249 -20.66 5.52 -5.88
C PHE A 249 -19.94 6.80 -6.30
N ARG A 250 -18.96 6.66 -7.20
CA ARG A 250 -18.18 7.77 -7.73
C ARG A 250 -18.34 7.84 -9.24
N TRP A 251 -18.50 9.05 -9.76
CA TRP A 251 -18.55 9.29 -11.19
C TRP A 251 -17.22 8.92 -11.85
N ALA A 252 -17.27 8.10 -12.90
CA ALA A 252 -16.13 7.73 -13.71
C ALA A 252 -16.33 8.26 -15.15
N PRO A 253 -15.69 9.39 -15.51
CA PRO A 253 -15.86 10.00 -16.83
C PRO A 253 -15.54 9.06 -17.99
N SER A 254 -14.52 8.20 -17.84
CA SER A 254 -14.09 7.25 -18.87
C SER A 254 -15.13 6.15 -19.16
N GLN A 255 -16.06 5.92 -18.24
CA GLN A 255 -17.12 4.91 -18.35
C GLN A 255 -18.50 5.54 -18.52
N GLY A 256 -18.62 6.86 -18.42
CA GLY A 256 -19.93 7.54 -18.42
C GLY A 256 -20.87 7.07 -17.30
N ALA A 257 -20.35 6.53 -16.20
CA ALA A 257 -21.14 5.84 -15.19
C ALA A 257 -20.77 6.23 -13.75
N TRP A 258 -21.75 6.13 -12.85
CA TRP A 258 -21.49 6.13 -11.41
C TRP A 258 -21.14 4.73 -10.95
N GLN A 259 -19.94 4.54 -10.42
CA GLN A 259 -19.42 3.20 -10.16
C GLN A 259 -18.76 3.01 -8.80
N ARG A 260 -18.74 1.76 -8.36
CA ARG A 260 -18.07 1.27 -7.15
C ARG A 260 -17.58 -0.16 -7.38
N GLN A 261 -16.56 -0.61 -6.66
CA GLN A 261 -16.04 -1.98 -6.75
C GLN A 261 -17.14 -3.04 -6.53
N LEU A 262 -17.19 -4.04 -7.41
CA LEU A 262 -18.16 -5.13 -7.37
C LEU A 262 -17.94 -6.00 -6.13
N THR A 263 -18.78 -5.77 -5.12
CA THR A 263 -18.74 -6.46 -3.83
C THR A 263 -20.17 -6.72 -3.37
N GLY A 264 -20.37 -7.67 -2.45
CA GLY A 264 -21.68 -7.89 -1.85
C GLY A 264 -22.27 -6.62 -1.21
N ASN A 265 -21.42 -5.81 -0.57
CA ASN A 265 -21.82 -4.52 -0.02
C ASN A 265 -22.22 -3.51 -1.11
N ALA A 266 -21.50 -3.48 -2.24
CA ALA A 266 -21.88 -2.61 -3.37
C ALA A 266 -23.24 -3.00 -3.96
N ARG A 267 -23.54 -4.30 -4.10
CA ARG A 267 -24.87 -4.79 -4.52
C ARG A 267 -25.98 -4.38 -3.55
N TYR A 268 -25.71 -4.44 -2.25
CA TYR A 268 -26.64 -3.98 -1.22
C TYR A 268 -26.85 -2.46 -1.27
N SER A 269 -25.75 -1.70 -1.38
CA SER A 269 -25.78 -0.23 -1.50
C SER A 269 -26.50 0.21 -2.77
N ALA A 270 -26.33 -0.51 -3.89
CA ALA A 270 -27.03 -0.24 -5.14
C ALA A 270 -28.55 -0.35 -4.96
N ARG A 271 -29.03 -1.40 -4.29
CA ARG A 271 -30.46 -1.58 -3.98
C ARG A 271 -31.00 -0.45 -3.10
N LEU A 272 -30.26 -0.04 -2.07
CA LEU A 272 -30.68 1.09 -1.24
C LEU A 272 -30.76 2.40 -2.05
N ALA A 273 -29.77 2.66 -2.89
CA ALA A 273 -29.73 3.84 -3.74
C ALA A 273 -30.90 3.86 -4.75
N LEU A 274 -31.28 2.71 -5.31
CA LEU A 274 -32.46 2.59 -6.18
C LEU A 274 -33.76 2.88 -5.42
N LYS A 275 -33.92 2.30 -4.23
CA LYS A 275 -35.10 2.52 -3.39
C LYS A 275 -35.25 4.00 -2.98
N GLU A 276 -34.15 4.68 -2.68
CA GLU A 276 -34.15 6.11 -2.34
C GLU A 276 -34.47 7.01 -3.56
N GLN A 277 -34.27 6.49 -4.78
CA GLN A 277 -34.70 7.14 -6.02
C GLN A 277 -36.15 6.82 -6.40
N GLY A 278 -36.88 6.04 -5.59
CA GLY A 278 -38.28 5.67 -5.84
C GLY A 278 -38.47 4.50 -6.80
N VAL A 279 -37.41 3.73 -7.11
CA VAL A 279 -37.50 2.53 -7.94
C VAL A 279 -38.03 1.35 -7.12
N GLU A 280 -39.06 0.67 -7.61
CA GLU A 280 -39.52 -0.61 -7.07
C GLU A 280 -38.59 -1.75 -7.54
N LEU A 281 -38.12 -2.57 -6.58
CA LEU A 281 -37.08 -3.61 -6.76
C LEU A 281 -37.65 -5.02 -6.81
#